data_AF-A0A078AF65-F1
#
_entry.id   AF-A0A078AF65-F1
#
_cell.length_a   1.000
_cell.length_b   1.000
_cell.length_c   1.000
_cell.angle_alpha   90.00
_cell.angle_beta   90.00
_cell.angle_gamma   90.00
#
_symmetry.space_group_name_H-M   'P 1'
#
loop_
_entity.id
_entity.type
_entity.pdbx_description
1 polymer ?
#
loop_
_entity_poly.entity_id
_entity_poly.type
_entity_poly.pdbx_seq_one_letter_code
_entity_poly.pdbx_strand_id
1 'polypeptide(L)'
;MNFTELKKKNNELDQFAYVVSHDLKAPLRGIDNIISWVEEDHASELTESVKHNLDLIKGRTKRLENMINGLLAYARIGKVKRNTEPVNIRNLLLELKELLVPSHFKFRIIDRAGIFEPDFQCRQVQSEGGRNDYHRSKNTGRLL
;
A
#
# COMPACT_ATOMS: atom_id res chain seq x y z
N MET A 1 4.82 31.89 -1.96
CA MET A 1 4.01 30.86 -2.67
C MET A 1 2.65 30.81 -2.02
N ASN A 2 1.59 30.92 -2.81
CA ASN A 2 0.22 31.10 -2.34
C ASN A 2 -0.40 29.73 -1.98
N PHE A 3 -0.91 29.57 -0.75
CA PHE A 3 -1.43 28.29 -0.21
C PHE A 3 -2.51 27.65 -1.12
N THR A 4 -3.23 28.49 -1.88
CA THR A 4 -4.25 28.12 -2.86
C THR A 4 -3.68 27.43 -4.11
N GLU A 5 -2.50 27.84 -4.59
CA GLU A 5 -1.85 27.25 -5.77
C GLU A 5 -1.33 25.84 -5.47
N LEU A 6 -0.74 25.65 -4.29
CA LEU A 6 -0.26 24.35 -3.83
C LEU A 6 -1.42 23.34 -3.74
N LYS A 7 -2.56 23.78 -3.18
CA LYS A 7 -3.75 22.94 -3.04
C LYS A 7 -4.37 22.57 -4.39
N LYS A 8 -4.41 23.51 -5.34
CA LYS A 8 -4.90 23.28 -6.71
C LYS A 8 -3.99 22.31 -7.47
N LYS A 9 -2.67 22.51 -7.41
CA LYS A 9 -1.68 21.62 -8.03
C LYS A 9 -1.74 20.21 -7.47
N ASN A 10 -1.99 20.07 -6.18
CA ASN A 10 -2.13 18.75 -5.55
C ASN A 10 -3.39 18.01 -6.02
N ASN A 11 -4.50 18.72 -6.20
CA ASN A 11 -5.77 18.14 -6.68
C ASN A 11 -5.69 17.75 -8.17
N GLU A 12 -5.01 18.56 -8.99
CA GLU A 12 -4.71 18.24 -10.39
C GLU A 12 -3.89 16.94 -10.50
N LEU A 13 -2.90 16.76 -9.61
CA LEU A 13 -2.07 15.54 -9.58
C LEU A 13 -2.89 14.30 -9.19
N ASP A 14 -3.85 14.43 -8.27
CA ASP A 14 -4.70 13.33 -7.84
C ASP A 14 -5.67 12.90 -8.95
N GLN A 15 -6.27 13.86 -9.65
CA GLN A 15 -7.11 13.58 -10.81
C GLN A 15 -6.31 12.93 -11.93
N PHE A 16 -5.10 13.43 -12.21
CA PHE A 16 -4.21 12.84 -13.20
C PHE A 16 -3.86 11.39 -12.84
N ALA A 17 -3.43 11.13 -11.60
CA ALA A 17 -3.09 9.79 -11.14
C ALA A 17 -4.30 8.84 -11.22
N TYR A 18 -5.50 9.33 -10.94
CA TYR A 18 -6.73 8.54 -11.04
C TYR A 18 -7.08 8.18 -12.48
N VAL A 19 -7.07 9.15 -13.40
CA VAL A 19 -7.38 8.94 -14.81
C VAL A 19 -6.38 7.97 -15.44
N VAL A 20 -5.08 8.19 -15.25
CA VAL A 20 -4.05 7.29 -15.77
C VAL A 20 -4.19 5.88 -15.19
N SER A 21 -4.46 5.74 -13.88
CA SER A 21 -4.67 4.42 -13.27
C SER A 21 -5.88 3.69 -13.85
N HIS A 22 -6.97 4.41 -14.10
CA HIS A 22 -8.17 3.85 -14.73
C HIS A 22 -7.87 3.37 -16.15
N ASP A 23 -7.20 4.20 -16.94
CA ASP A 23 -6.89 3.93 -18.34
C ASP A 23 -5.89 2.79 -18.50
N LEU A 24 -4.98 2.59 -17.54
CA LEU A 24 -4.06 1.45 -17.52
C LEU A 24 -4.74 0.14 -17.08
N LYS A 25 -5.80 0.20 -16.26
CA LYS A 25 -6.54 -1.01 -15.85
C LYS A 25 -7.40 -1.58 -16.96
N ALA A 26 -7.90 -0.75 -17.88
CA ALA A 26 -8.70 -1.21 -19.01
C ALA A 26 -7.95 -2.21 -19.92
N PRO A 27 -6.73 -1.92 -20.44
CA PRO A 27 -5.98 -2.86 -21.26
C PRO A 27 -5.51 -4.09 -20.48
N LEU A 28 -5.19 -3.98 -19.18
CA LEU A 28 -4.86 -5.15 -18.35
C LEU A 28 -6.03 -6.12 -18.24
N ARG A 29 -7.24 -5.62 -18.01
CA ARG A 29 -8.47 -6.45 -18.06
C ARG A 29 -8.70 -7.05 -19.44
N GLY A 30 -8.41 -6.29 -20.50
CA GLY A 30 -8.48 -6.80 -21.88
C GLY A 30 -7.56 -7.99 -22.11
N ILE A 31 -6.31 -7.92 -21.63
CA ILE A 31 -5.34 -9.03 -21.69
C ILE A 31 -5.87 -10.24 -20.93
N ASP A 32 -6.36 -10.03 -19.70
CA ASP A 32 -6.91 -11.12 -18.86
C ASP A 32 -8.08 -11.82 -19.54
N ASN A 33 -9.01 -11.06 -20.12
CA ASN A 33 -10.14 -11.61 -20.88
C ASN A 33 -9.71 -12.44 -22.09
N ILE A 34 -8.74 -11.96 -22.87
CA ILE A 34 -8.24 -12.70 -24.03
C ILE A 34 -7.62 -14.03 -23.59
N ILE A 35 -6.87 -14.04 -22.48
CA ILE A 35 -6.31 -15.28 -21.94
C ILE A 35 -7.42 -16.24 -21.52
N SER A 36 -8.42 -15.73 -20.78
CA SER A 36 -9.58 -16.55 -20.36
C SER A 36 -10.32 -17.14 -21.54
N TRP A 37 -10.55 -16.38 -22.62
CA TRP A 37 -11.18 -16.91 -23.84
C TRP A 37 -10.35 -17.99 -24.51
N VAL A 38 -9.03 -17.83 -24.60
CA VAL A 38 -8.14 -18.87 -25.13
C VAL A 38 -8.19 -20.14 -24.28
N GLU A 39 -8.24 -20.00 -22.95
CA GLU A 39 -8.34 -21.13 -22.03
C GLU A 39 -9.70 -21.84 -22.12
N GLU A 40 -10.79 -21.08 -22.28
CA GLU A 40 -12.15 -21.60 -22.41
C GLU A 40 -12.36 -22.31 -23.76
N ASP A 41 -11.95 -21.68 -24.87
CA ASP A 41 -12.22 -22.15 -26.23
C ASP A 41 -11.28 -23.30 -26.66
N HIS A 42 -10.03 -23.32 -26.15
CA HIS A 42 -9.00 -24.25 -26.60
C HIS A 42 -8.43 -25.15 -25.48
N ALA A 43 -9.09 -25.28 -24.33
CA ALA A 43 -8.59 -26.01 -23.14
C ALA A 43 -7.93 -27.36 -23.41
N SER A 44 -8.49 -28.13 -24.36
CA SER A 44 -8.04 -29.47 -24.75
C SER A 44 -6.91 -29.49 -25.79
N GLU A 45 -6.72 -28.40 -26.52
CA GLU A 45 -5.69 -28.21 -27.55
C GLU A 45 -4.43 -27.54 -26.97
N LEU A 46 -4.56 -26.89 -25.81
CA LEU A 46 -3.44 -26.25 -25.12
C LEU A 46 -2.48 -27.30 -24.54
N THR A 47 -1.24 -27.28 -25.04
CA THR A 47 -0.14 -28.03 -24.41
C THR A 47 0.18 -27.50 -23.02
N GLU A 48 0.77 -28.32 -22.16
CA GLU A 48 1.14 -27.94 -20.80
C GLU A 48 2.08 -26.72 -20.75
N SER A 49 3.01 -26.62 -21.71
CA SER A 49 3.91 -25.47 -21.81
C SER A 49 3.16 -24.18 -22.13
N VAL A 50 2.10 -24.25 -22.95
CA VAL A 50 1.29 -23.07 -23.27
C VAL A 50 0.45 -22.66 -22.07
N LYS A 51 -0.17 -23.61 -21.36
CA LYS A 51 -0.91 -23.36 -20.11
C LYS A 51 -0.03 -22.65 -19.08
N HIS A 52 1.19 -23.13 -18.87
CA HIS A 52 2.15 -22.49 -17.99
C HIS A 52 2.45 -21.03 -18.38
N ASN A 53 2.63 -20.76 -19.67
CA ASN A 53 2.88 -19.40 -20.15
C ASN A 53 1.66 -18.49 -19.95
N LEU A 54 0.44 -18.98 -20.18
CA LEU A 54 -0.79 -18.22 -19.93
C LEU A 54 -0.94 -17.87 -18.44
N ASP A 55 -0.65 -18.82 -17.55
CA ASP A 55 -0.61 -18.58 -16.10
C ASP A 55 0.43 -17.53 -15.70
N LEU A 56 1.62 -17.56 -16.31
CA LEU A 56 2.63 -16.51 -16.10
C LEU A 56 2.15 -15.13 -16.55
N ILE A 57 1.45 -15.04 -17.68
CA ILE A 57 0.92 -13.76 -18.17
C ILE A 57 -0.18 -13.26 -17.22
N LYS A 58 -1.14 -14.11 -16.82
CA LYS A 58 -2.18 -13.76 -15.84
C LYS A 58 -1.56 -13.23 -14.54
N GLY A 59 -0.56 -13.92 -14.01
CA GLY A 59 0.17 -13.49 -12.81
C GLY A 59 0.84 -12.13 -12.97
N ARG A 60 1.45 -11.84 -14.13
CA ARG A 60 2.08 -10.55 -14.43
C ARG A 60 1.07 -9.43 -14.58
N THR A 61 -0.03 -9.66 -15.30
CA THR A 61 -1.15 -8.72 -15.45
C THR A 61 -1.72 -8.36 -14.08
N LYS A 62 -1.95 -9.36 -13.22
CA LYS A 62 -2.45 -9.12 -11.86
C LYS A 62 -1.47 -8.33 -11.01
N ARG A 63 -0.18 -8.64 -11.10
CA ARG A 63 0.86 -7.89 -10.40
C ARG A 63 0.89 -6.42 -10.82
N LEU A 64 0.76 -6.13 -12.11
CA LEU A 64 0.70 -4.76 -12.63
C LEU A 64 -0.52 -4.00 -12.10
N GLU A 65 -1.68 -4.65 -12.09
CA GLU A 65 -2.90 -4.06 -11.50
C GLU A 65 -2.69 -3.69 -10.02
N ASN A 66 -2.07 -4.60 -9.25
CA ASN A 66 -1.76 -4.37 -7.84
C ASN A 66 -0.73 -3.24 -7.64
N MET A 67 0.27 -3.12 -8.51
CA MET A 67 1.24 -2.02 -8.46
C MET A 67 0.56 -0.67 -8.74
N ILE A 68 -0.34 -0.60 -9.72
CA ILE A 68 -1.13 0.62 -10.00
C ILE A 68 -1.96 0.99 -8.77
N ASN A 69 -2.64 0.03 -8.15
CA ASN A 69 -3.42 0.26 -6.92
C ASN A 69 -2.54 0.76 -5.77
N GLY A 70 -1.37 0.15 -5.56
CA GLY A 70 -0.41 0.57 -4.54
C GLY A 70 0.11 1.98 -4.75
N LEU A 71 0.45 2.34 -6.00
CA LEU A 71 0.90 3.68 -6.35
C LEU A 71 -0.20 4.72 -6.13
N LEU A 72 -1.44 4.42 -6.51
CA LEU A 72 -2.59 5.28 -6.29
C LEU A 72 -2.87 5.47 -4.79
N ALA A 73 -2.76 4.41 -3.99
CA ALA A 73 -2.90 4.48 -2.55
C ALA A 73 -1.80 5.37 -1.95
N TYR A 74 -0.54 5.14 -2.32
CA TYR A 74 0.61 5.92 -1.87
C TYR A 74 0.46 7.42 -2.20
N ALA A 75 0.07 7.75 -3.44
CA ALA A 75 -0.15 9.13 -3.87
C ALA A 75 -1.22 9.88 -3.05
N ARG A 76 -2.10 9.14 -2.37
CA ARG A 76 -3.18 9.66 -1.52
C ARG A 76 -2.85 9.69 -0.02
N ILE A 77 -1.79 9.00 0.42
CA ILE A 77 -1.37 9.01 1.83
C ILE A 77 -1.02 10.46 2.22
N GLY A 78 -1.62 10.94 3.32
CA GLY A 78 -1.43 12.30 3.84
C GLY A 78 -2.39 13.38 3.31
N LYS A 79 -3.27 13.06 2.35
CA LYS A 79 -4.19 14.02 1.71
C LYS A 79 -5.66 13.90 2.15
N VAL A 80 -6.04 12.76 2.71
CA VAL A 80 -7.34 12.62 3.37
C VAL A 80 -7.30 13.48 4.62
N LYS A 81 -8.04 14.60 4.62
CA LYS A 81 -8.41 15.25 5.88
C LYS A 81 -9.06 14.18 6.74
N ARG A 82 -8.35 13.66 7.74
CA ARG A 82 -8.99 12.86 8.77
C ARG A 82 -9.99 13.78 9.45
N ASN A 83 -11.28 13.59 9.15
CA ASN A 83 -12.30 14.00 10.09
C ASN A 83 -12.10 13.13 11.32
N THR A 84 -11.26 13.60 12.24
CA THR A 84 -11.11 13.00 13.54
C THR A 84 -12.40 13.30 14.29
N GLU A 85 -13.21 12.28 14.47
CA GLU A 85 -14.35 12.33 15.37
C GLU A 85 -14.02 11.52 16.63
N PRO A 86 -14.59 11.88 17.80
CA PRO A 86 -14.50 11.04 18.98
C PRO A 86 -15.18 9.69 18.69
N VAL A 87 -14.37 8.64 18.56
CA VAL A 87 -14.85 7.27 18.37
C VAL A 87 -14.90 6.58 19.74
N ASN A 88 -16.05 5.99 20.06
CA ASN A 88 -16.16 5.13 21.23
C ASN A 88 -15.46 3.79 20.92
N ILE A 89 -14.22 3.64 21.39
CA ILE A 89 -13.38 2.46 21.16
C ILE A 89 -14.07 1.17 21.64
N ARG A 90 -14.85 1.23 22.72
CA ARG A 90 -15.59 0.06 23.23
C ARG A 90 -16.63 -0.40 22.22
N ASN A 91 -17.39 0.52 21.61
CA ASN A 91 -18.40 0.17 20.61
C ASN A 91 -17.75 -0.40 19.34
N LEU A 92 -16.67 0.22 18.87
CA LEU A 92 -15.91 -0.28 17.71
C LEU A 92 -15.38 -1.70 17.95
N LEU A 93 -14.86 -1.98 19.15
CA LEU A 93 -14.37 -3.32 19.51
C LEU A 93 -15.50 -4.37 19.57
N LEU A 94 -16.71 -3.97 19.95
CA LEU A 94 -17.88 -4.86 19.92
C LEU A 94 -18.34 -5.13 18.50
N GLU A 95 -18.39 -4.12 17.62
CA GLU A 95 -18.70 -4.29 16.20
C GLU A 95 -17.69 -5.22 15.51
N LEU A 96 -16.39 -5.03 15.78
CA LEU A 96 -15.34 -5.89 15.23
C LEU A 96 -15.41 -7.32 15.76
N LYS A 97 -15.83 -7.52 17.02
CA LYS A 97 -16.06 -8.86 17.56
C LYS A 97 -17.11 -9.60 16.74
N GLU A 98 -18.25 -8.98 16.48
CA GLU A 98 -19.33 -9.61 15.72
C GLU A 98 -18.93 -9.93 14.28
N LEU A 99 -18.03 -9.15 13.69
CA LEU A 99 -17.54 -9.36 12.32
C LEU A 99 -16.41 -10.40 12.21
N LEU A 100 -15.49 -10.42 13.18
CA LEU A 100 -14.19 -11.10 13.02
C LEU A 100 -13.95 -12.24 14.01
N VAL A 101 -14.72 -12.35 15.09
CA VAL A 101 -14.49 -13.36 16.13
C VAL A 101 -15.45 -14.53 15.93
N PRO A 102 -14.95 -15.72 15.54
CA PRO A 102 -15.79 -16.91 15.43
C PRO A 102 -16.41 -17.28 16.78
N SER A 103 -17.58 -17.91 16.75
CA SER A 103 -18.44 -18.21 17.91
C SER A 103 -17.81 -19.02 19.04
N HIS A 104 -16.67 -19.68 18.81
CA HIS A 104 -15.95 -20.48 19.80
C HIS A 104 -14.74 -19.75 20.44
N PHE A 105 -14.46 -18.52 20.03
CA PHE A 105 -13.39 -17.71 20.62
C PHE A 105 -13.90 -16.82 21.74
N LYS A 106 -13.13 -16.73 22.83
CA LYS A 106 -13.42 -15.84 23.95
C LYS A 106 -12.81 -14.46 23.70
N PHE A 107 -13.65 -13.46 23.47
CA PHE A 107 -13.25 -12.06 23.35
C PHE A 107 -13.45 -11.32 24.68
N ARG A 108 -12.41 -10.65 25.18
CA ARG A 108 -12.45 -9.84 26.41
C ARG A 108 -11.87 -8.46 26.14
N ILE A 109 -12.65 -7.42 26.40
CA ILE A 109 -12.17 -6.04 26.39
C ILE A 109 -11.63 -5.73 27.79
N ILE A 110 -10.33 -5.42 27.88
CA ILE A 110 -9.66 -5.03 29.14
C ILE A 110 -9.48 -3.51 29.10
N ASP A 111 -10.22 -2.81 29.96
CA ASP A 111 -10.07 -1.36 30.13
C ASP A 111 -8.95 -1.11 31.14
N ARG A 112 -7.76 -0.71 30.67
CA ARG A 112 -6.70 -0.24 31.57
C ARG A 112 -6.87 1.26 31.75
N ALA A 113 -7.36 1.68 32.91
CA ALA A 113 -7.24 3.04 33.38
C ALA A 113 -5.76 3.34 33.67
N GLY A 114 -5.02 3.69 32.63
CA GLY A 114 -3.62 4.07 32.70
C GLY A 114 -3.32 4.92 31.48
N ILE A 115 -2.83 6.13 31.71
CA ILE A 115 -2.41 7.06 30.66
C ILE A 115 -1.42 6.30 29.78
N PHE A 116 -1.83 5.99 28.56
CA PHE A 116 -0.90 5.60 27.51
C PHE A 116 -0.32 6.92 27.02
N GLU A 117 0.91 7.25 27.42
CA GLU A 117 1.73 8.15 26.61
C GLU A 117 2.28 7.29 25.48
N PRO A 118 1.71 7.38 24.26
CA PRO A 118 2.29 6.66 23.15
C PRO A 118 3.61 7.36 22.81
N ASP A 119 4.72 6.78 23.24
CA ASP A 119 6.06 7.19 22.84
C ASP A 119 6.30 6.76 21.38
N PHE A 120 5.50 7.30 20.46
CA PHE A 120 5.75 7.21 19.04
C PHE A 120 6.90 8.17 18.72
N GLN A 121 8.14 7.74 18.99
CA GLN A 121 9.27 8.24 18.22
C GLN A 121 9.03 7.80 16.77
N CYS A 122 8.37 8.68 16.00
CA CYS A 122 8.33 8.62 14.56
C CYS A 122 9.77 8.80 14.07
N ARG A 123 10.50 7.69 13.97
CA ARG A 123 11.83 7.68 13.40
C ARG A 123 11.65 8.00 11.92
N GLN A 124 11.77 9.28 11.56
CA GLN A 124 12.02 9.66 10.18
C GLN A 124 13.29 8.90 9.76
N VAL A 125 13.11 7.86 8.95
CA VAL A 125 14.20 7.31 8.17
C VAL A 125 14.49 8.37 7.12
N GLN A 126 15.35 9.34 7.48
CA GLN A 126 16.01 10.15 6.49
C GLN A 126 16.92 9.19 5.73
N SER A 127 16.54 8.92 4.48
CA SER A 127 17.40 8.27 3.50
C SER A 127 18.76 8.98 3.52
N GLU A 128 19.79 8.26 3.95
CA GLU A 128 21.17 8.72 3.86
C GLU A 128 21.47 9.04 2.40
N GLY A 129 21.64 10.34 2.15
CA GLY A 129 22.23 10.82 0.92
C GLY A 129 23.65 10.27 0.85
N GLY A 130 23.87 9.34 -0.07
CA GLY A 130 25.20 8.92 -0.46
C GLY A 130 26.01 10.15 -0.87
N ARG A 131 27.04 10.45 -0.08
CA ARG A 131 28.27 11.05 -0.58
C ARG A 131 29.42 10.51 0.27
N ASN A 132 30.11 9.56 -0.36
CA ASN A 132 31.55 9.37 -0.28
C ASN A 132 32.27 10.58 0.31
N ASP A 133 33.06 10.37 1.36
CA ASP A 133 34.41 10.90 1.42
C ASP A 133 35.31 9.96 2.22
N TYR A 134 36.18 9.32 1.45
CA TYR A 134 37.24 8.44 1.88
C TYR A 134 38.41 9.31 2.31
N HIS A 135 38.63 9.55 3.61
CA HIS A 135 39.93 10.02 4.08
C HIS A 135 40.41 9.34 5.38
N ARG A 136 41.66 8.92 5.24
CA ARG A 136 42.50 8.04 6.03
C ARG A 136 43.23 8.79 7.15
N SER A 137 43.29 8.16 8.32
CA SER A 137 44.40 8.13 9.31
C SER A 137 44.90 9.46 9.91
N LYS A 138 44.87 9.56 11.25
CA LYS A 138 46.02 9.29 12.14
C LYS A 138 45.66 9.57 13.61
N ASN A 139 45.82 8.52 14.43
CA ASN A 139 46.59 8.42 15.69
C ASN A 139 46.70 9.61 16.68
N THR A 140 46.90 9.24 17.97
CA THR A 140 47.22 10.04 19.19
C THR A 140 46.00 10.59 19.97
N GLY A 141 45.86 10.42 21.29
CA GLY A 141 46.69 9.76 22.30
C GLY A 141 45.92 9.64 23.64
N ARG A 142 46.22 8.55 24.34
CA ARG A 142 46.23 8.28 25.79
C ARG A 142 45.95 9.49 26.73
N LEU A 143 45.05 9.32 27.71
CA LEU A 143 45.34 9.20 29.16
C LEU A 143 44.16 9.69 30.04
N LEU A 144 43.79 8.78 30.95
CA LEU A 144 42.99 8.92 32.18
C LEU A 144 41.46 9.07 32.02
#